data_AF-A0A3P6F6S4-F1
#
_entry.id   AF-A0A3P6F6S4-F1
#
_cell.length_a   1.000
_cell.length_b   1.000
_cell.length_c   1.000
_cell.angle_alpha   90.00
_cell.angle_beta   90.00
_cell.angle_gamma   90.00
#
_symmetry.space_group_name_H-M   'P 1'
#
loop_
_entity.id
_entity.type
_entity.pdbx_description
1 polymer ?
#
loop_
_entity_poly.entity_id
_entity_poly.type
_entity_poly.pdbx_seq_one_letter_code
_entity_poly.pdbx_strand_id
1 'polypeptide(L)'
;MYHLLRRLRLSLRRNLTTSSGCFSYYYVRGAESWEPVSGETISVPYLKVPMELLKEIGIIGASHGWVATLKNGVVCLQDDLDLPDTDPKHIPLPPIVTLPHCQTQIVTNISMSSSSPDDDEDCIVAVKFLGPQLSLCKPAQRDCKWSNIRITDPSFFSSHVMYSKRDEMFSMPASRGHYIGSWDLGRHMKEPKIQMLRLPR
;
A
#
# COMPACT_ATOMS: atom_id res chain seq x y z
N MET A 1 -9.58 -22.34 -9.27
CA MET A 1 -8.10 -22.41 -9.12
C MET A 1 -7.44 -21.03 -9.12
N TYR A 2 -7.67 -20.18 -10.14
CA TYR A 2 -7.09 -18.83 -10.26
C TYR A 2 -7.42 -17.87 -9.09
N HIS A 3 -8.65 -17.89 -8.56
CA HIS A 3 -9.03 -17.06 -7.40
C HIS A 3 -8.33 -17.45 -6.09
N LEU A 4 -8.04 -18.74 -5.89
CA LEU A 4 -7.35 -19.23 -4.70
C LEU A 4 -5.86 -18.87 -4.75
N LEU A 5 -5.23 -19.06 -5.92
CA LEU A 5 -3.85 -18.64 -6.16
C LEU A 5 -3.68 -17.13 -5.98
N ARG A 6 -4.65 -16.33 -6.46
CA ARG A 6 -4.72 -14.87 -6.28
C ARG A 6 -4.76 -14.49 -4.79
N ARG A 7 -5.60 -15.15 -3.99
CA ARG A 7 -5.65 -14.93 -2.52
C ARG A 7 -4.36 -15.36 -1.82
N LEU A 8 -3.76 -16.48 -2.24
CA LEU A 8 -2.51 -17.01 -1.66
C LEU A 8 -1.30 -16.12 -1.96
N ARG A 9 -1.14 -15.63 -3.20
CA ARG A 9 -0.04 -14.69 -3.57
C ARG A 9 -0.16 -13.36 -2.83
N LEU A 10 -1.36 -12.80 -2.77
CA LEU A 10 -1.64 -11.57 -2.03
C LEU A 10 -1.45 -11.75 -0.50
N SER A 11 -1.78 -12.93 0.04
CA SER A 11 -1.57 -13.26 1.45
C SER A 11 -0.09 -13.45 1.79
N LEU A 12 0.69 -14.11 0.93
CA LEU A 12 2.14 -14.26 1.13
C LEU A 12 2.85 -12.90 1.12
N ARG A 13 2.47 -11.96 0.24
CA ARG A 13 3.09 -10.63 0.20
C ARG A 13 2.59 -9.67 1.28
N ARG A 14 1.35 -9.80 1.76
CA ARG A 14 0.89 -9.09 2.98
C ARG A 14 1.76 -9.40 4.20
N ASN A 15 2.25 -10.64 4.32
CA ASN A 15 3.16 -11.05 5.38
C ASN A 15 4.63 -10.61 5.15
N LEU A 16 4.99 -10.19 3.93
CA LEU A 16 6.32 -9.61 3.64
C LEU A 16 6.40 -8.11 4.00
N THR A 17 5.26 -7.44 4.21
CA THR A 17 5.20 -6.01 4.58
C THR A 17 5.18 -5.74 6.08
N THR A 18 5.41 -6.76 6.92
CA THR A 18 5.66 -6.56 8.36
C THR A 18 7.11 -6.87 8.67
N SER A 19 8.00 -5.88 8.53
CA SER A 19 9.10 -5.71 9.48
C SER A 19 9.64 -4.28 9.43
N SER A 20 9.39 -3.51 10.48
CA SER A 20 10.41 -2.62 11.02
C SER A 20 11.41 -3.49 11.78
N GLY A 21 12.70 -3.24 11.59
CA GLY A 21 13.77 -4.23 11.77
C GLY A 21 13.92 -4.86 13.16
N CYS A 22 14.24 -6.16 13.13
CA CYS A 22 15.17 -6.84 14.03
C CYS A 22 15.48 -8.21 13.41
N PHE A 23 16.71 -8.69 13.48
CA PHE A 23 17.06 -10.05 13.06
C PHE A 23 16.18 -11.07 13.80
N SER A 24 15.35 -11.84 13.09
CA SER A 24 14.76 -13.06 13.65
C SER A 24 14.37 -14.05 12.56
N TYR A 25 14.98 -15.24 12.64
CA TYR A 25 14.47 -16.47 12.05
C TYR A 25 13.00 -16.67 12.44
N TYR A 26 12.12 -16.99 11.49
CA TYR A 26 10.74 -17.34 11.81
C TYR A 26 10.59 -18.87 11.87
N TYR A 27 10.36 -19.38 13.08
CA TYR A 27 9.58 -20.61 13.28
C TYR A 27 8.10 -20.24 13.23
N VAL A 28 7.33 -20.90 12.37
CA VAL A 28 5.87 -20.81 12.36
C VAL A 28 5.35 -21.75 13.44
N ARG A 29 4.87 -21.21 14.56
CA ARG A 29 4.14 -21.97 15.60
C ARG A 29 2.67 -21.53 15.55
N GLY A 30 1.79 -22.46 15.17
CA GLY A 30 0.34 -22.26 15.21
C GLY A 30 -0.39 -22.83 14.00
N ALA A 31 -0.46 -24.16 13.90
CA ALA A 31 -1.54 -24.83 13.19
C ALA A 31 -1.98 -25.99 14.09
N GLU A 32 -3.20 -25.86 14.61
CA GLU A 32 -3.89 -26.91 15.34
C GLU A 32 -4.06 -28.14 14.43
N SER A 33 -3.98 -29.31 15.04
CA SER A 33 -4.03 -30.64 14.42
C SER A 33 -5.36 -30.88 13.70
N TRP A 34 -5.31 -31.05 12.38
CA TRP A 34 -6.38 -31.69 11.61
C TRP A 34 -5.73 -32.82 10.80
N GLU A 35 -6.19 -34.05 11.03
CA GLU A 35 -5.71 -35.26 10.36
C GLU A 35 -5.99 -35.26 8.84
N PRO A 36 -5.21 -36.01 8.04
CA PRO A 36 -5.09 -35.79 6.61
C PRO A 36 -6.23 -36.47 5.83
N VAL A 37 -6.94 -35.68 5.01
CA VAL A 37 -7.75 -36.22 3.91
C VAL A 37 -6.95 -36.10 2.61
N SER A 38 -6.77 -37.24 1.97
CA SER A 38 -6.10 -37.49 0.69
C SER A 38 -6.48 -36.52 -0.43
N GLY A 39 -5.49 -36.07 -1.21
CA GLY A 39 -5.69 -35.61 -2.58
C GLY A 39 -4.90 -34.35 -2.97
N GLU A 40 -3.94 -34.54 -3.88
CA GLU A 40 -3.27 -33.52 -4.72
C GLU A 40 -2.49 -32.39 -4.01
N THR A 41 -1.19 -32.63 -3.86
CA THR A 41 -0.19 -31.59 -3.60
C THR A 41 -0.13 -30.62 -4.79
N ILE A 42 -0.86 -29.50 -4.71
CA ILE A 42 -0.66 -28.38 -5.62
C ILE A 42 0.70 -27.75 -5.29
N SER A 43 1.71 -28.10 -6.07
CA SER A 43 2.99 -27.39 -6.09
C SER A 43 2.71 -25.94 -6.47
N VAL A 44 2.77 -25.03 -5.50
CA VAL A 44 2.75 -23.59 -5.77
C VAL A 44 4.11 -23.27 -6.35
N PRO A 45 4.25 -22.99 -7.67
CA PRO A 45 5.53 -22.63 -8.23
C PRO A 45 6.01 -21.39 -7.49
N TYR A 46 7.18 -21.52 -6.87
CA TYR A 46 7.92 -20.44 -6.24
C TYR A 46 7.84 -19.22 -7.17
N LEU A 47 7.14 -18.16 -6.75
CA LEU A 47 7.23 -16.90 -7.49
C LEU A 47 8.69 -16.48 -7.40
N LYS A 48 9.41 -16.65 -8.50
CA LYS A 48 10.63 -15.91 -8.75
C LYS A 48 10.22 -14.48 -8.98
N VAL A 49 10.08 -13.72 -7.89
CA VAL A 49 10.13 -12.26 -7.99
C VAL A 49 11.56 -11.96 -8.45
N PRO A 50 11.77 -11.33 -9.63
CA PRO A 50 13.12 -11.05 -10.10
C PRO A 50 13.86 -10.22 -9.06
N MET A 51 14.93 -10.78 -8.47
CA MET A 51 15.78 -10.10 -7.49
C MET A 51 16.42 -8.83 -8.06
N GLU A 52 16.44 -8.68 -9.38
CA GLU A 52 16.92 -7.47 -10.07
C GLU A 52 15.96 -6.28 -9.90
N LEU A 53 14.65 -6.53 -9.73
CA LEU A 53 13.67 -5.49 -9.41
C LEU A 53 13.85 -4.91 -8.00
N LEU A 54 14.61 -5.56 -7.11
CA LEU A 54 14.84 -5.09 -5.73
C LEU A 54 16.08 -4.21 -5.58
N LYS A 55 17.03 -4.25 -6.53
CA LYS A 55 18.33 -3.58 -6.42
C LYS A 55 18.37 -2.18 -7.03
N GLU A 56 17.51 -1.91 -8.02
CA GLU A 56 17.50 -0.63 -8.74
C GLU A 56 16.16 0.12 -8.65
N ILE A 57 15.14 -0.56 -8.14
CA ILE A 57 13.75 -0.12 -8.02
C ILE A 57 13.30 -0.47 -6.59
N GLY A 58 12.93 0.52 -5.78
CA GLY A 58 12.41 0.24 -4.45
C GLY A 58 10.94 -0.16 -4.55
N ILE A 59 10.58 -1.42 -4.29
CA ILE A 59 9.16 -1.77 -4.08
C ILE A 59 8.69 -1.05 -2.81
N ILE A 60 7.69 -0.19 -2.92
CA ILE A 60 7.19 0.66 -1.82
C ILE A 60 5.84 0.22 -1.25
N GLY A 61 5.21 -0.77 -1.87
CA GLY A 61 3.99 -1.38 -1.37
C GLY A 61 3.17 -2.06 -2.46
N ALA A 62 2.00 -2.56 -2.08
CA ALA A 62 1.01 -3.10 -3.01
C ALA A 62 -0.41 -2.77 -2.52
N SER A 63 -1.32 -2.51 -3.44
CA SER A 63 -2.74 -2.29 -3.13
C SER A 63 -3.59 -2.78 -4.29
N HIS A 64 -4.75 -3.36 -3.99
CA HIS A 64 -5.74 -3.79 -4.99
C HIS A 64 -5.23 -4.62 -6.19
N GLY A 65 -4.16 -5.39 -6.03
CA GLY A 65 -3.59 -6.22 -7.10
C GLY A 65 -2.51 -5.52 -7.93
N TRP A 66 -2.11 -4.32 -7.54
CA TRP A 66 -1.01 -3.58 -8.14
C TRP A 66 0.16 -3.50 -7.16
N VAL A 67 1.37 -3.63 -7.69
CA VAL A 67 2.63 -3.39 -6.99
C VAL A 67 3.09 -1.97 -7.31
N ALA A 68 3.43 -1.20 -6.29
CA ALA A 68 4.01 0.13 -6.45
C ALA A 68 5.52 0.10 -6.25
N THR A 69 6.20 0.77 -7.16
CA THR A 69 7.64 0.93 -7.17
C THR A 69 8.02 2.40 -7.17
N LEU A 70 9.18 2.74 -6.61
CA LEU A 70 9.73 4.09 -6.62
C LEU A 70 11.14 4.05 -7.23
N LYS A 71 11.32 4.78 -8.34
CA LYS A 71 12.62 4.96 -9.01
C LYS A 71 12.79 6.44 -9.34
N ASN A 72 13.91 7.03 -8.92
CA ASN A 72 14.25 8.43 -9.21
C ASN A 72 13.12 9.44 -8.88
N GLY A 73 12.40 9.22 -7.77
CA GLY A 73 11.29 10.08 -7.35
C GLY A 73 9.97 9.89 -8.12
N VAL A 74 9.91 8.92 -9.04
CA VAL A 74 8.70 8.57 -9.80
C VAL A 74 8.13 7.27 -9.26
N VAL A 75 6.84 7.30 -8.90
CA VAL A 75 6.11 6.10 -8.50
C VAL A 75 5.54 5.44 -9.75
N CYS A 76 5.72 4.14 -9.93
CA CYS A 76 5.07 3.37 -10.98
C CYS A 76 4.19 2.28 -10.37
N LEU A 77 2.93 2.21 -10.78
CA LEU A 77 2.05 1.09 -10.49
C LEU A 77 2.26 0.03 -11.57
N GLN A 78 2.48 -1.21 -11.16
CA GLN A 78 2.61 -2.36 -12.02
C GLN A 78 1.52 -3.37 -11.66
N ASP A 79 0.78 -3.86 -12.67
CA ASP A 79 -0.21 -4.91 -12.45
C ASP A 79 0.51 -6.21 -12.03
N ASP A 80 0.10 -6.81 -10.90
CA ASP A 80 0.67 -8.07 -10.39
C ASP A 80 0.13 -9.30 -11.16
N LEU A 81 -0.78 -9.08 -12.11
CA LEU A 81 -1.26 -10.10 -13.04
C LEU A 81 -0.25 -10.31 -14.17
N ASP A 82 0.78 -11.12 -13.91
CA ASP A 82 1.61 -11.71 -14.96
C ASP A 82 0.76 -12.75 -15.74
N LEU A 83 -0.01 -12.29 -16.73
CA LEU A 83 -0.64 -13.15 -17.71
C LEU A 83 0.42 -13.52 -18.77
N PRO A 84 0.55 -14.80 -19.15
CA PRO A 84 1.65 -15.28 -19.99
C PRO A 84 1.69 -14.69 -21.41
N ASP A 85 0.66 -13.95 -21.80
CA ASP A 85 0.45 -13.45 -23.17
C ASP A 85 0.17 -11.93 -23.20
N THR A 86 0.49 -11.21 -22.13
CA THR A 86 0.23 -9.76 -22.04
C THR A 86 1.31 -9.08 -21.22
N ASP A 87 1.94 -8.06 -21.78
CA ASP A 87 2.86 -7.21 -21.03
C ASP A 87 2.11 -6.59 -19.83
N PRO A 88 2.64 -6.70 -18.61
CA PRO A 88 1.98 -6.17 -17.42
C PRO A 88 1.76 -4.67 -17.58
N LYS A 89 0.58 -4.18 -17.20
CA LYS A 89 0.29 -2.75 -17.29
C LYS A 89 1.18 -1.97 -16.34
N HIS A 90 1.75 -0.87 -16.85
CA HIS A 90 2.56 0.07 -16.07
C HIS A 90 1.93 1.47 -16.13
N ILE A 91 1.68 2.05 -14.96
CA ILE A 91 1.15 3.40 -14.81
C ILE A 91 2.19 4.25 -14.08
N PRO A 92 3.00 5.05 -14.80
CA PRO A 92 3.87 6.03 -14.16
C PRO A 92 3.01 7.17 -13.59
N LEU A 93 3.15 7.43 -12.30
CA LEU A 93 2.56 8.58 -11.65
C LEU A 93 3.47 9.80 -11.84
N PRO A 94 2.98 11.03 -11.60
CA PRO A 94 3.82 12.23 -11.68
C PRO A 94 5.04 12.13 -10.75
N PRO A 95 6.14 12.86 -11.02
CA PRO A 95 7.26 12.94 -10.07
C PRO A 95 6.81 13.47 -8.70
N ILE A 96 7.26 12.83 -7.62
CA ILE A 96 6.94 13.25 -6.25
C ILE A 96 7.52 14.65 -5.98
N VAL A 97 6.67 15.53 -5.43
CA VAL A 97 7.07 16.87 -4.99
C VAL A 97 7.20 16.86 -3.46
N THR A 98 8.43 17.04 -2.97
CA THR A 98 8.72 17.14 -1.54
C THR A 98 8.34 18.51 -1.00
N LEU A 99 7.47 18.56 0.01
CA LEU A 99 7.14 19.80 0.69
C LEU A 99 8.32 20.32 1.55
N PRO A 100 8.42 21.63 1.83
CA PRO A 100 9.46 22.17 2.71
C PRO A 100 9.50 21.44 4.06
N HIS A 101 10.69 21.10 4.57
CA HIS A 101 10.87 20.34 5.83
C HIS A 101 10.25 18.92 5.85
N CYS A 102 9.92 18.35 4.69
CA CYS A 102 9.53 16.95 4.55
C CYS A 102 10.65 16.15 3.86
N GLN A 103 10.56 14.82 3.95
CA GLN A 103 11.36 13.89 3.15
C GLN A 103 10.43 12.89 2.46
N THR A 104 10.79 12.48 1.25
CA THR A 104 9.99 11.56 0.41
C THR A 104 10.79 10.34 -0.07
N GLN A 105 11.97 10.13 0.52
CA GLN A 105 12.86 9.01 0.18
C GLN A 105 12.42 7.71 0.85
N ILE A 106 11.76 7.81 2.02
CA ILE A 106 11.27 6.66 2.77
C ILE A 106 9.74 6.67 2.75
N VAL A 107 9.16 5.74 2.00
CA VAL A 107 7.71 5.47 1.94
C VAL A 107 7.35 4.46 3.02
N THR A 108 6.29 4.71 3.80
CA THR A 108 5.76 3.72 4.76
C THR A 108 4.87 2.72 4.05
N ASN A 109 3.94 3.18 3.22
CA ASN A 109 3.17 2.33 2.30
C ASN A 109 2.41 3.16 1.25
N ILE A 110 1.72 2.43 0.37
CA ILE A 110 0.70 2.95 -0.52
C ILE A 110 -0.70 2.39 -0.19
N SER A 111 -1.74 3.11 -0.57
CA SER A 111 -3.12 2.63 -0.50
C SER A 111 -3.94 3.20 -1.65
N MET A 112 -4.93 2.46 -2.13
CA MET A 112 -5.78 2.88 -3.24
C MET A 112 -7.26 2.82 -2.86
N SER A 113 -8.08 3.69 -3.45
CA SER A 113 -9.53 3.68 -3.24
C SER A 113 -10.23 2.57 -4.03
N SER A 114 -9.74 2.25 -5.23
CA SER A 114 -10.28 1.21 -6.10
C SER A 114 -9.17 0.34 -6.72
N SER A 115 -9.58 -0.68 -7.49
CA SER A 115 -8.66 -1.63 -8.15
C SER A 115 -8.32 -1.31 -9.60
N SER A 116 -8.86 -0.22 -10.13
CA SER A 116 -8.77 0.13 -11.55
C SER A 116 -8.14 1.52 -11.73
N PRO A 117 -6.90 1.74 -11.26
CA PRO A 117 -6.24 3.05 -11.32
C PRO A 117 -6.04 3.59 -12.74
N ASP A 118 -6.10 2.72 -13.76
CA ASP A 118 -5.99 3.07 -15.19
C ASP A 118 -7.31 3.54 -15.83
N ASP A 119 -8.46 3.06 -15.34
CA ASP A 119 -9.76 3.30 -15.99
C ASP A 119 -10.72 4.15 -15.15
N ASP A 120 -10.57 4.16 -13.82
CA ASP A 120 -11.44 4.85 -12.88
C ASP A 120 -10.90 6.25 -12.54
N GLU A 121 -11.54 7.29 -13.09
CA GLU A 121 -11.22 8.71 -12.88
C GLU A 121 -11.38 9.19 -11.41
N ASP A 122 -12.08 8.41 -10.59
CA ASP A 122 -12.22 8.64 -9.15
C ASP A 122 -11.32 7.74 -8.29
N CYS A 123 -10.54 6.85 -8.92
CA CYS A 123 -9.50 6.11 -8.23
C CYS A 123 -8.42 7.06 -7.72
N ILE A 124 -8.19 7.03 -6.41
CA ILE A 124 -7.15 7.81 -5.75
C ILE A 124 -6.07 6.86 -5.26
N VAL A 125 -4.82 7.22 -5.52
CA VAL A 125 -3.64 6.59 -4.96
C VAL A 125 -3.08 7.49 -3.87
N ALA A 126 -2.90 6.92 -2.69
CA ALA A 126 -2.24 7.54 -1.56
C ALA A 126 -0.85 6.96 -1.39
N VAL A 127 0.16 7.82 -1.28
CA VAL A 127 1.54 7.48 -0.91
C VAL A 127 1.85 8.16 0.42
N LYS A 128 2.17 7.37 1.44
CA LYS A 128 2.53 7.86 2.76
C LYS A 128 4.03 7.77 2.98
N PHE A 129 4.65 8.89 3.36
CA PHE A 129 6.07 8.95 3.67
C PHE A 129 6.31 8.94 5.18
N LEU A 130 7.48 8.48 5.60
CA LEU A 130 7.93 8.65 6.97
C LEU A 130 8.10 10.15 7.25
N GLY A 131 7.33 10.69 8.18
CA GLY A 131 7.30 12.13 8.48
C GLY A 131 5.99 12.82 8.07
N PRO A 132 6.01 14.16 7.90
CA PRO A 132 4.80 14.98 7.79
C PRO A 132 4.16 15.03 6.40
N GLN A 133 4.41 14.09 5.48
CA GLN A 133 3.85 14.16 4.13
C GLN A 133 2.97 12.95 3.77
N LEU A 134 1.80 13.25 3.21
CA LEU A 134 0.91 12.33 2.50
C LEU A 134 0.67 12.92 1.10
N SER A 135 0.79 12.12 0.05
CA SER A 135 0.55 12.57 -1.32
C SER A 135 -0.56 11.75 -1.95
N LEU A 136 -1.55 12.44 -2.50
CA LEU A 136 -2.72 11.83 -3.16
C LEU A 136 -2.74 12.20 -4.64
N CYS A 137 -3.06 11.27 -5.54
CA CYS A 137 -3.29 11.58 -6.96
C CYS A 137 -4.39 10.70 -7.55
N LYS A 138 -4.97 11.14 -8.67
CA LYS A 138 -5.92 10.36 -9.48
C LYS A 138 -5.23 9.89 -10.76
N PRO A 139 -4.83 8.60 -10.90
CA PRO A 139 -3.95 8.19 -11.99
C PRO A 139 -4.59 8.23 -13.38
N ALA A 140 -5.87 7.87 -13.51
CA ALA A 140 -6.60 7.92 -14.78
C ALA A 140 -6.85 9.36 -15.29
N GLN A 141 -6.77 10.36 -14.41
CA GLN A 141 -7.03 11.75 -14.76
C GLN A 141 -5.94 12.30 -15.71
N ARG A 142 -6.36 12.91 -16.82
CA ARG A 142 -5.45 13.45 -17.86
C ARG A 142 -4.37 14.41 -17.32
N ASP A 143 -4.70 15.24 -16.33
CA ASP A 143 -3.77 16.16 -15.66
C ASP A 143 -3.33 15.63 -14.30
N CYS A 144 -3.11 14.31 -14.18
CA CYS A 144 -2.70 13.65 -12.96
C CYS A 144 -1.58 14.46 -12.27
N LYS A 145 -1.85 14.86 -11.02
CA LYS A 145 -0.94 15.66 -10.20
C LYS A 145 -1.06 15.27 -8.74
N TRP A 146 0.01 15.52 -8.01
CA TRP A 146 0.03 15.29 -6.58
C TRP A 146 -0.68 16.40 -5.83
N SER A 147 -1.68 16.01 -5.05
CA SER A 147 -2.20 16.78 -3.92
C SER A 147 -1.37 16.41 -2.70
N ASN A 148 -0.37 17.24 -2.39
CA ASN A 148 0.52 17.02 -1.26
C ASN A 148 -0.08 17.64 0.01
N ILE A 149 -0.24 16.81 1.04
CA ILE A 149 -0.81 17.17 2.33
C ILE A 149 0.33 17.17 3.36
N ARG A 150 0.51 18.32 4.03
CA ARG A 150 1.38 18.41 5.21
C ARG A 150 0.58 18.00 6.45
N ILE A 151 0.95 16.87 7.02
CA ILE A 151 0.43 16.40 8.30
C ILE A 151 1.09 17.23 9.41
N THR A 152 0.27 17.86 10.24
CA THR A 152 0.73 18.68 11.37
C THR A 152 0.96 17.86 12.63
N ASP A 153 0.11 16.86 12.89
CA ASP A 153 0.21 16.00 14.07
C ASP A 153 1.33 14.93 13.90
N PRO A 154 2.41 14.99 14.71
CA PRO A 154 3.51 14.04 14.66
C PRO A 154 3.11 12.58 14.90
N SER A 155 1.95 12.36 15.53
CA SER A 155 1.44 11.02 15.83
C SER A 155 1.18 10.18 14.58
N PHE A 156 1.09 10.80 13.40
CA PHE A 156 0.91 10.10 12.13
C PHE A 156 2.18 9.98 11.28
N PHE A 157 3.34 10.44 11.77
CA PHE A 157 4.56 10.50 10.95
C PHE A 157 5.05 9.12 10.53
N SER A 158 4.93 8.11 11.40
CA SER A 158 5.32 6.72 11.12
C SER A 158 4.15 5.83 10.69
N SER A 159 2.95 6.38 10.56
CA SER A 159 1.75 5.58 10.33
C SER A 159 1.64 5.06 8.90
N HIS A 160 0.91 3.97 8.73
CA HIS A 160 0.49 3.47 7.44
C HIS A 160 -0.89 4.01 7.07
N VAL A 161 -1.04 4.40 5.81
CA VAL A 161 -2.31 4.89 5.25
C VAL A 161 -3.17 3.73 4.73
N MET A 162 -4.46 3.76 5.02
CA MET A 162 -5.43 2.75 4.58
C MET A 162 -6.67 3.44 4.00
N TYR A 163 -7.28 2.90 2.96
CA TYR A 163 -8.55 3.42 2.47
C TYR A 163 -9.75 2.80 3.21
N SER A 164 -10.61 3.63 3.80
CA SER A 164 -11.90 3.23 4.35
C SER A 164 -12.98 3.38 3.29
N LYS A 165 -13.51 2.26 2.78
CA LYS A 165 -14.67 2.28 1.87
C LYS A 165 -15.94 2.83 2.52
N ARG A 166 -16.08 2.69 3.84
CA ARG A 166 -17.25 3.17 4.58
C ARG A 166 -17.27 4.70 4.64
N ASP A 167 -16.11 5.29 4.92
CA ASP A 167 -15.99 6.74 5.08
C ASP A 167 -15.62 7.45 3.78
N GLU A 168 -15.17 6.70 2.76
CA GLU A 168 -14.61 7.20 1.50
C GLU A 168 -13.36 8.08 1.73
N MET A 169 -12.52 7.67 2.69
CA MET A 169 -11.37 8.45 3.15
C MET A 169 -10.13 7.60 3.33
N PHE A 170 -8.97 8.24 3.25
CA PHE A 170 -7.68 7.65 3.63
C PHE A 170 -7.42 7.91 5.10
N SER A 171 -7.31 6.83 5.86
CA SER A 171 -7.19 6.84 7.32
C SER A 171 -5.83 6.36 7.78
N MET A 172 -5.34 6.93 8.87
CA MET A 172 -4.12 6.51 9.57
C MET A 172 -4.39 6.44 11.07
N PRO A 173 -3.96 5.38 11.77
CA PRO A 173 -3.95 5.37 13.22
C PRO A 173 -2.84 6.27 13.76
N ALA A 174 -3.08 6.96 14.86
CA ALA A 174 -2.03 7.67 15.60
C ALA A 174 -1.04 6.65 16.23
N SER A 175 0.20 7.07 16.50
CA SER A 175 1.31 6.25 17.02
C SER A 175 1.06 5.56 18.37
N ARG A 176 -0.07 5.86 19.03
CA ARG A 176 -0.53 5.20 20.25
C ARG A 176 -1.86 4.46 20.11
N GLY A 177 -2.45 4.45 18.91
CA GLY A 177 -3.72 3.77 18.60
C GLY A 177 -4.95 4.35 19.31
N HIS A 178 -4.87 5.56 19.88
CA HIS A 178 -5.98 6.18 20.62
C HIS A 178 -7.00 6.89 19.71
N TYR A 179 -6.61 7.23 18.48
CA TYR A 179 -7.48 7.87 17.50
C TYR A 179 -6.98 7.60 16.08
N ILE A 180 -7.89 7.83 15.13
CA ILE A 180 -7.64 7.76 13.70
C ILE A 180 -7.80 9.16 13.13
N GLY A 181 -6.87 9.58 12.27
CA GLY A 181 -7.06 10.71 11.38
C GLY A 181 -7.48 10.22 10.00
N SER A 182 -8.41 10.91 9.36
CA SER A 182 -8.86 10.61 8.00
C SER A 182 -8.78 11.83 7.10
N TRP A 183 -8.26 11.64 5.88
CA TRP A 183 -8.05 12.65 4.85
C TRP A 183 -8.80 12.28 3.56
N ASP A 184 -9.22 13.30 2.82
CA ASP A 184 -9.76 13.20 1.47
C ASP A 184 -9.24 14.36 0.59
N LEU A 185 -9.54 14.33 -0.71
CA LEU A 185 -9.21 15.42 -1.64
C LEU A 185 -10.18 16.62 -1.53
N GLY A 186 -11.20 16.54 -0.69
CA GLY A 186 -12.22 17.55 -0.51
C GLY A 186 -12.04 18.31 0.80
N ARG A 187 -13.05 18.20 1.67
CA ARG A 187 -13.15 18.99 2.90
C ARG A 187 -12.06 18.67 3.94
N HIS A 188 -11.51 17.45 3.92
CA HIS A 188 -10.56 16.97 4.92
C HIS A 188 -9.12 16.90 4.41
N MET A 189 -8.79 17.70 3.39
CA MET A 189 -7.43 17.77 2.86
C MET A 189 -6.45 18.43 3.85
N LYS A 190 -6.84 19.56 4.45
CA LYS A 190 -6.00 20.32 5.41
C LYS A 190 -6.21 19.89 6.84
N GLU A 191 -7.46 19.66 7.22
CA GLU A 191 -7.86 19.30 8.57
C GLU A 191 -8.47 17.89 8.57
N PRO A 192 -7.76 16.89 9.10
CA PRO A 192 -8.27 15.53 9.11
C PRO A 192 -9.50 15.41 9.99
N LYS A 193 -10.42 14.53 9.59
CA LYS A 193 -11.46 14.04 10.48
C LYS A 193 -10.81 13.17 11.55
N ILE A 194 -10.86 13.61 12.81
CA ILE A 194 -10.34 12.85 13.95
C ILE A 194 -11.45 12.00 14.56
N GLN A 195 -11.18 10.70 14.73
CA GLN A 195 -12.07 9.76 15.40
C GLN A 195 -11.36 9.10 16.58
N MET A 196 -11.86 9.34 17.79
CA MET A 196 -11.36 8.70 19.00
C MET A 196 -11.72 7.21 19.02
N LEU A 197 -10.72 6.36 19.26
CA LEU A 197 -10.91 4.93 19.45
C LEU A 197 -11.14 4.68 20.94
N ARG A 198 -12.33 4.18 21.28
CA ARG A 198 -12.63 3.72 22.64
C ARG A 198 -12.14 2.28 22.75
N LEU A 199 -11.19 2.03 23.64
CA LEU A 199 -10.84 0.67 24.00
C LEU A 199 -12.02 0.07 24.79
N PRO A 200 -12.42 -1.18 24.51
CA PRO A 200 -13.35 -1.88 25.38
C PRO A 200 -12.76 -1.95 26.79
N ARG A 201 -13.60 -1.68 27.79
CA ARG A 201 -13.25 -1.76 29.21
C ARG A 201 -13.17 -3.21 29.66
#